data_AF-A0A843M6F5-F1
#
_entry.id   AF-A0A843M6F5-F1
#
_cell.length_a   1.000
_cell.length_b   1.000
_cell.length_c   1.000
_cell.angle_alpha   90.00
_cell.angle_beta   90.00
_cell.angle_gamma   90.00
#
_symmetry.space_group_name_H-M   'P 1'
#
loop_
_entity.id
_entity.type
_entity.pdbx_description
1 polymer ?
#
loop_
_entity_poly.entity_id
_entity_poly.type
_entity_poly.pdbx_seq_one_letter_code
_entity_poly.pdbx_strand_id
1 'polypeptide(L)'
;MSDISFDGLISSIRSVDCQFTESAVRAVNVGLTLRNWCVGAYLSEFELHGAGRASYGERLFESVASRLKQYGMKRCDARELRRFMLFYAEYPQVFEVLPEEMKTSLLQVCSNDEEKRNNFIGDSSGENYSAESPHSVEERNILIQRIRDSVSPKFQSKNNCFDSMPVSYRTPAEKLVSSLSFTHIRTLLEIASPLKRLFYEVECMKGVWSVRNRYEVC
;
A
#
# COMPACT_ATOMS: atom_id res chain seq x y z
N MET A 1 -25.93 29.60 34.56
CA MET A 1 -24.81 29.06 33.76
C MET A 1 -23.58 29.11 34.63
N SER A 2 -22.92 27.97 34.87
CA SER A 2 -21.64 27.95 35.60
C SER A 2 -20.58 28.63 34.76
N ASP A 3 -19.98 29.71 35.26
CA ASP A 3 -18.85 30.37 34.60
C ASP A 3 -17.67 29.41 34.46
N ILE A 4 -17.06 29.40 33.28
CA ILE A 4 -15.83 28.64 33.05
C ILE A 4 -14.72 29.31 33.87
N SER A 5 -14.04 28.55 34.72
CA SER A 5 -12.86 29.09 35.43
C SER A 5 -11.73 29.36 34.44
N PHE A 6 -10.83 30.29 34.77
CA PHE A 6 -9.63 30.53 33.98
C PHE A 6 -8.84 29.23 33.73
N ASP A 7 -8.70 28.37 34.74
CA ASP A 7 -8.05 27.05 34.60
C ASP A 7 -8.81 26.11 33.66
N GLY A 8 -10.14 26.17 33.66
CA GLY A 8 -10.99 25.45 32.72
C GLY A 8 -10.79 25.91 31.28
N LEU A 9 -10.65 27.23 31.06
CA LEU A 9 -10.31 27.79 29.75
C LEU A 9 -8.92 27.32 29.28
N ILE A 10 -7.89 27.45 30.12
CA ILE A 10 -6.53 27.02 29.78
C ILE A 10 -6.48 25.51 29.47
N SER A 11 -7.14 24.68 30.28
CA SER A 11 -7.23 23.24 30.05
C SER A 11 -7.92 22.91 28.73
N SER A 12 -8.98 23.65 28.39
CA SER A 12 -9.71 23.49 27.12
C SER A 12 -8.84 23.85 25.92
N ILE A 13 -8.11 24.97 25.98
CA ILE A 13 -7.19 25.39 24.91
C ILE A 13 -6.08 24.35 24.71
N ARG A 14 -5.46 23.88 25.80
CA ARG A 14 -4.41 22.84 25.72
C ARG A 14 -4.94 21.54 25.14
N SER A 15 -6.15 21.14 25.51
CA SER A 15 -6.80 19.95 24.96
C SER A 15 -7.00 20.08 23.44
N VAL A 16 -7.47 21.23 22.96
CA VAL A 16 -7.64 21.49 21.52
C VAL A 16 -6.29 21.43 20.80
N ASP A 17 -5.26 22.11 21.30
CA ASP A 17 -3.91 22.10 20.70
C ASP A 17 -3.33 20.67 20.59
N CYS A 18 -3.46 19.88 21.66
CA CYS A 18 -3.04 18.48 21.69
C CYS A 18 -3.79 17.65 20.63
N GLN A 19 -5.12 17.79 20.55
CA GLN A 19 -5.94 17.04 19.60
C GLN A 19 -5.60 17.37 18.13
N PHE A 20 -5.40 18.65 17.80
CA PHE A 20 -5.04 19.05 16.43
C PHE A 20 -3.61 18.63 16.07
N THR A 21 -2.67 18.70 17.01
CA THR A 21 -1.31 18.21 16.82
C THR A 21 -1.29 16.70 16.56
N GLU A 22 -2.00 15.91 17.37
CA GLU A 22 -2.14 14.46 17.17
C GLU A 22 -2.81 14.13 15.82
N SER A 23 -3.85 14.89 15.45
CA SER A 23 -4.54 14.74 14.17
C SER A 23 -3.60 14.98 12.98
N ALA A 24 -2.78 16.03 13.04
CA ALA A 24 -1.80 16.33 12.00
C ALA A 24 -0.75 15.20 11.85
N VAL A 25 -0.22 14.70 12.98
CA VAL A 25 0.72 13.57 12.97
C VAL A 25 0.07 12.31 12.40
N ARG A 26 -1.19 12.03 12.75
CA ARG A 26 -1.93 10.88 12.22
C ARG A 26 -2.12 10.98 10.71
N ALA A 27 -2.51 12.15 10.20
CA ALA A 27 -2.68 12.39 8.76
C ALA A 27 -1.36 12.16 7.98
N VAL A 28 -0.23 12.64 8.52
CA VAL A 28 1.10 12.40 7.94
C VAL A 28 1.44 10.90 7.93
N ASN A 29 1.17 10.19 9.02
CA ASN A 29 1.44 8.76 9.12
C ASN A 29 0.61 7.93 8.13
N VAL A 30 -0.67 8.27 7.96
CA VAL A 30 -1.56 7.67 6.96
C VAL A 30 -0.97 7.87 5.56
N GLY A 31 -0.66 9.11 5.19
CA GLY A 31 -0.11 9.43 3.87
C GLY A 31 1.22 8.71 3.58
N LEU A 32 2.13 8.65 4.57
CA LEU A 32 3.38 7.93 4.44
C LEU A 32 3.18 6.41 4.29
N THR A 33 2.22 5.84 5.02
CA THR A 33 1.91 4.41 4.99
C THR A 33 1.33 4.03 3.62
N LEU A 34 0.33 4.78 3.13
CA LEU A 34 -0.24 4.57 1.81
C LEU A 34 0.81 4.74 0.71
N ARG A 35 1.63 5.81 0.77
CA ARG A 35 2.71 6.05 -0.19
C ARG A 35 3.69 4.86 -0.23
N ASN A 36 4.07 4.33 0.92
CA ASN A 36 4.97 3.19 1.00
C ASN A 36 4.33 1.93 0.39
N TRP A 37 3.04 1.69 0.62
CA TRP A 37 2.31 0.59 -0.01
C TRP A 37 2.29 0.74 -1.54
N CYS A 38 1.94 1.92 -2.06
CA CYS A 38 1.90 2.18 -3.51
C CYS A 38 3.26 1.99 -4.19
N VAL A 39 4.36 2.39 -3.53
CA VAL A 39 5.71 2.11 -4.05
C VAL A 39 5.96 0.61 -4.15
N GLY A 40 5.53 -0.17 -3.16
CA GLY A 40 5.57 -1.63 -3.20
C GLY A 40 4.79 -2.22 -4.36
N ALA A 41 3.59 -1.70 -4.61
CA ALA A 41 2.77 -2.08 -5.76
C ALA A 41 3.51 -1.79 -7.08
N TYR A 42 3.96 -0.56 -7.31
CA TYR A 42 4.70 -0.19 -8.53
C TYR A 42 5.94 -1.05 -8.77
N LEU A 43 6.69 -1.36 -7.71
CA LEU A 43 7.87 -2.22 -7.82
C LEU A 43 7.51 -3.66 -8.16
N SER A 44 6.44 -4.20 -7.56
CA SER A 44 5.97 -5.56 -7.83
C SER A 44 5.46 -5.70 -9.26
N GLU A 45 4.70 -4.71 -9.74
CA GLU A 45 4.22 -4.64 -11.13
C GLU A 45 5.39 -4.51 -12.12
N PHE A 46 6.35 -3.65 -11.80
CA PHE A 46 7.61 -3.52 -12.51
C PHE A 46 8.54 -4.72 -12.31
N GLU A 47 8.24 -5.73 -11.49
CA GLU A 47 8.96 -7.01 -11.49
C GLU A 47 8.21 -8.11 -12.25
N LEU A 48 6.90 -7.98 -12.42
CA LEU A 48 6.04 -8.94 -13.11
C LEU A 48 6.01 -8.76 -14.64
N HIS A 49 5.90 -7.53 -15.16
CA HIS A 49 5.59 -7.27 -16.59
C HIS A 49 6.78 -7.20 -17.57
N GLY A 50 8.00 -7.49 -17.13
CA GLY A 50 9.20 -7.26 -17.93
C GLY A 50 9.70 -8.56 -18.48
N ALA A 51 9.32 -8.80 -19.72
CA ALA A 51 9.71 -9.93 -20.55
C ALA A 51 11.24 -10.06 -20.83
N GLY A 52 12.12 -9.41 -20.05
CA GLY A 52 13.59 -9.42 -20.29
C GLY A 52 14.48 -9.28 -19.06
N ARG A 53 14.00 -9.59 -17.84
CA ARG A 53 14.59 -9.12 -16.58
C ARG A 53 15.55 -10.06 -15.83
N ALA A 54 16.10 -11.09 -16.46
CA ALA A 54 17.36 -11.68 -15.93
C ALA A 54 18.51 -10.65 -15.92
N SER A 55 18.39 -9.55 -16.70
CA SER A 55 19.45 -8.55 -16.90
C SER A 55 19.45 -7.38 -15.90
N TYR A 56 18.30 -6.99 -15.33
CA TYR A 56 18.24 -5.93 -14.29
C TYR A 56 18.69 -6.43 -12.91
N GLY A 57 18.66 -7.75 -12.70
CA GLY A 57 19.42 -8.47 -11.67
C GLY A 57 19.27 -7.94 -10.24
N GLU A 58 20.22 -8.33 -9.40
CA GLU A 58 20.34 -7.91 -7.99
C GLU A 58 20.39 -6.38 -7.80
N ARG A 59 20.53 -5.58 -8.88
CA ARG A 59 20.82 -4.13 -8.87
C ARG A 59 19.60 -3.23 -9.13
N LEU A 60 18.41 -3.78 -9.34
CA LEU A 60 17.19 -2.98 -9.60
C LEU A 60 16.91 -2.01 -8.46
N PHE A 61 16.89 -2.53 -7.23
CA PHE A 61 16.57 -1.73 -6.05
C PHE A 61 17.60 -0.66 -5.77
N GLU A 62 18.88 -0.92 -6.01
CA GLU A 62 19.98 0.03 -5.86
C GLU A 62 19.85 1.17 -6.88
N SER A 63 19.45 0.84 -8.11
CA SER A 63 19.23 1.81 -9.19
C SER A 63 18.01 2.69 -8.91
N VAL A 64 16.89 2.07 -8.52
CA VAL A 64 15.66 2.79 -8.13
C VAL A 64 15.93 3.69 -6.92
N ALA A 65 16.59 3.16 -5.89
CA ALA A 65 16.95 3.91 -4.69
C ALA A 65 17.80 5.14 -5.02
N SER A 66 18.83 4.95 -5.85
CA SER A 66 19.72 6.04 -6.29
C SER A 66 18.94 7.13 -7.02
N ARG A 67 18.02 6.73 -7.91
CA ARG A 67 17.23 7.68 -8.69
C ARG A 67 16.18 8.41 -7.84
N LEU A 68 15.46 7.71 -6.97
CA LEU A 68 14.49 8.31 -6.05
C LEU A 68 15.16 9.27 -5.05
N LYS A 69 16.38 8.96 -4.61
CA LYS A 69 17.17 9.85 -3.76
C LYS A 69 17.52 11.17 -4.45
N GLN A 70 17.80 11.15 -5.77
CA GLN A 70 18.02 12.37 -6.55
C GLN A 70 16.77 13.25 -6.62
N TYR A 71 15.57 12.64 -6.59
CA TYR A 71 14.29 13.36 -6.48
C TYR A 71 13.94 13.79 -5.04
N GLY A 72 14.85 13.63 -4.07
CA GLY A 72 14.65 14.07 -2.69
C GLY A 72 13.78 13.14 -1.83
N MET A 73 13.43 11.95 -2.33
CA MET A 73 12.63 11.00 -1.58
C MET A 73 13.43 10.44 -0.40
N LYS A 74 12.94 10.66 0.83
CA LYS A 74 13.52 10.07 2.04
C LYS A 74 13.09 8.60 2.22
N ARG A 75 13.93 7.81 2.90
CA ARG A 75 13.73 6.37 3.22
C ARG A 75 13.37 5.55 1.98
N CYS A 76 14.25 5.57 0.98
CA CYS A 76 14.08 4.92 -0.31
C CYS A 76 15.27 4.02 -0.67
N ASP A 77 16.09 3.62 0.31
CA ASP A 77 17.19 2.67 0.05
C ASP A 77 16.66 1.30 -0.36
N ALA A 78 17.52 0.48 -0.95
CA ALA A 78 17.14 -0.82 -1.50
C ALA A 78 16.45 -1.74 -0.47
N ARG A 79 16.82 -1.64 0.82
CA ARG A 79 16.20 -2.45 1.88
C ARG A 79 14.78 -1.96 2.18
N GLU A 80 14.56 -0.66 2.23
CA GLU A 80 13.21 -0.08 2.38
C GLU A 80 12.32 -0.40 1.18
N LEU A 81 12.83 -0.32 -0.04
CA LEU A 81 12.07 -0.66 -1.24
C LEU A 81 11.61 -2.14 -1.24
N ARG A 82 12.49 -3.07 -0.83
CA ARG A 82 12.11 -4.49 -0.65
C ARG A 82 11.03 -4.66 0.44
N ARG A 83 11.09 -3.87 1.53
CA ARG A 83 10.04 -3.87 2.56
C ARG A 83 8.72 -3.32 2.05
N PHE A 84 8.74 -2.32 1.18
CA PHE A 84 7.53 -1.80 0.55
C PHE A 84 6.86 -2.86 -0.32
N MET A 85 7.63 -3.61 -1.10
CA MET A 85 7.09 -4.74 -1.87
C MET A 85 6.50 -5.82 -0.97
N LEU A 86 7.18 -6.17 0.12
CA LEU A 86 6.64 -7.12 1.09
C LEU A 86 5.36 -6.56 1.75
N PHE A 87 5.31 -5.27 2.05
CA PHE A 87 4.12 -4.63 2.58
C PHE A 87 2.93 -4.74 1.64
N TYR A 88 3.15 -4.48 0.35
CA TYR A 88 2.15 -4.68 -0.69
C TYR A 88 1.64 -6.12 -0.73
N ALA A 89 2.56 -7.09 -0.74
CA ALA A 89 2.23 -8.52 -0.83
C ALA A 89 1.47 -9.05 0.39
N GLU A 90 1.83 -8.62 1.61
CA GLU A 90 1.23 -9.12 2.85
C GLU A 90 -0.08 -8.42 3.21
N TYR A 91 -0.34 -7.22 2.69
CA TYR A 91 -1.55 -6.43 2.99
C TYR A 91 -2.22 -5.89 1.71
N PRO A 92 -2.69 -6.76 0.81
CA PRO A 92 -3.31 -6.34 -0.44
C PRO A 92 -4.60 -5.53 -0.23
N GLN A 93 -5.29 -5.71 0.89
CA GLN A 93 -6.53 -4.99 1.23
C GLN A 93 -6.34 -3.48 1.37
N VAL A 94 -5.11 -2.99 1.57
CA VAL A 94 -4.82 -1.54 1.63
C VAL A 94 -5.21 -0.82 0.33
N PHE A 95 -5.30 -1.54 -0.79
CA PHE A 95 -5.84 -1.00 -2.03
C PHE A 95 -7.23 -0.36 -1.85
N GLU A 96 -8.09 -0.94 -1.01
CA GLU A 96 -9.50 -0.54 -0.83
C GLU A 96 -9.61 0.90 -0.30
N VAL A 97 -8.65 1.33 0.53
CA VAL A 97 -8.66 2.63 1.22
C VAL A 97 -7.84 3.71 0.52
N LEU A 98 -7.29 3.40 -0.66
CA LEU A 98 -6.63 4.43 -1.47
C LEU A 98 -7.65 5.42 -2.04
N PRO A 99 -7.27 6.70 -2.19
CA PRO A 99 -8.05 7.65 -3.00
C PRO A 99 -8.26 7.12 -4.42
N GLU A 100 -9.42 7.41 -5.01
CA GLU A 100 -9.80 6.91 -6.34
C GLU A 100 -8.84 7.38 -7.45
N GLU A 101 -8.29 8.58 -7.33
CA GLU A 101 -7.30 9.13 -8.24
C GLU A 101 -6.01 8.30 -8.23
N MET A 102 -5.60 7.85 -7.04
CA MET A 102 -4.42 7.00 -6.86
C MET A 102 -4.66 5.58 -7.34
N LYS A 103 -5.85 5.02 -7.10
CA LYS A 103 -6.24 3.72 -7.67
C LYS A 103 -6.14 3.78 -9.20
N THR A 104 -6.75 4.77 -9.82
CA THR A 104 -6.73 4.97 -11.28
C THR A 104 -5.30 5.08 -11.82
N SER A 105 -4.44 5.86 -11.16
CA SER A 105 -3.03 6.01 -11.54
C SER A 105 -2.25 4.70 -11.46
N LEU A 106 -2.45 3.91 -10.39
CA LEU A 106 -1.82 2.58 -10.23
C LEU A 106 -2.24 1.64 -11.36
N LEU A 107 -3.53 1.62 -11.67
CA LEU A 107 -4.11 0.79 -12.74
C LEU A 107 -3.56 1.15 -14.13
N GLN A 108 -3.39 2.44 -14.42
CA GLN A 108 -2.85 2.89 -15.71
C GLN A 108 -1.41 2.43 -15.93
N VAL A 109 -0.57 2.43 -14.88
CA VAL A 109 0.82 1.96 -15.00
C VAL A 109 0.86 0.46 -15.37
N CYS A 110 -0.10 -0.34 -14.89
CA CYS A 110 -0.25 -1.74 -15.28
C CYS A 110 -0.71 -1.92 -16.74
N SER A 111 -1.53 -1.02 -17.28
CA SER A 111 -2.08 -1.13 -18.66
C SER A 111 -1.15 -0.64 -19.77
N ASN A 112 -0.19 0.22 -19.45
CA ASN A 112 0.64 0.91 -20.46
C ASN A 112 1.63 0.01 -21.21
N ASP A 113 1.76 -1.26 -20.84
CA ASP A 113 2.68 -2.22 -21.47
C ASP A 113 2.11 -2.93 -22.71
N GLU A 114 0.77 -2.94 -22.92
CA GLU A 114 0.16 -3.60 -24.09
C GLU A 114 -0.09 -2.66 -25.28
N GLU A 115 -0.60 -1.44 -25.05
CA GLU A 115 -0.94 -0.50 -26.14
C GLU A 115 0.29 0.01 -26.92
N LYS A 116 1.42 0.20 -26.24
CA LYS A 116 2.68 0.60 -26.92
C LYS A 116 3.34 -0.53 -27.70
N ARG A 117 2.98 -1.79 -27.45
CA ARG A 117 3.46 -2.95 -28.24
C ARG A 117 2.58 -3.21 -29.46
N ASN A 118 1.26 -3.01 -29.34
CA ASN A 118 0.33 -3.22 -30.45
C ASN A 118 0.41 -2.13 -31.54
N ASN A 119 1.01 -0.97 -31.26
CA ASN A 119 1.28 0.06 -32.26
C ASN A 119 2.62 -0.11 -33.02
N PHE A 120 3.28 -1.27 -32.94
CA PHE A 120 4.51 -1.55 -33.72
C PHE A 120 4.47 -2.84 -34.55
N ILE A 121 3.29 -3.41 -34.84
CA ILE A 121 3.15 -4.46 -35.86
C ILE A 121 1.88 -4.22 -36.70
N GLY A 122 2.06 -3.82 -37.97
CA GLY A 122 1.08 -3.92 -39.08
C GLY A 122 0.04 -2.80 -39.12
N ASP A 123 0.22 -1.76 -39.93
CA ASP A 123 -0.12 -1.68 -41.35
C ASP A 123 -1.63 -1.49 -41.64
N SER A 124 -1.84 -0.50 -42.50
CA SER A 124 -3.03 0.11 -43.08
C SER A 124 -4.29 -0.73 -43.27
N SER A 125 -5.38 -0.32 -42.62
CA SER A 125 -6.69 -0.03 -43.23
C SER A 125 -7.64 0.47 -42.14
N GLY A 126 -8.28 1.60 -42.40
CA GLY A 126 -9.17 2.26 -41.43
C GLY A 126 -10.50 1.54 -41.26
N GLU A 127 -11.16 1.80 -40.14
CA GLU A 127 -12.59 2.04 -40.08
C GLU A 127 -12.96 2.62 -38.70
N ASN A 128 -13.83 3.63 -38.73
CA ASN A 128 -14.39 4.35 -37.60
C ASN A 128 -15.36 3.46 -36.81
N TYR A 129 -15.41 3.55 -35.48
CA TYR A 129 -16.67 3.38 -34.76
C TYR A 129 -16.73 4.21 -33.47
N SER A 130 -17.66 5.17 -33.47
CA SER A 130 -18.24 5.80 -32.29
C SER A 130 -19.42 4.96 -31.80
N ALA A 131 -19.51 4.65 -30.51
CA ALA A 131 -20.78 4.38 -29.80
C ALA A 131 -20.53 4.31 -28.28
N GLU A 132 -21.24 5.15 -27.52
CA GLU A 132 -21.30 5.12 -26.05
C GLU A 132 -22.09 3.89 -25.55
N SER A 133 -21.65 3.24 -24.44
CA SER A 133 -22.45 2.16 -23.82
C SER A 133 -22.11 1.85 -22.34
N PRO A 134 -23.05 1.22 -21.59
CA PRO A 134 -23.20 1.26 -20.15
C PRO A 134 -22.30 0.23 -19.44
N HIS A 135 -21.12 0.65 -19.01
CA HIS A 135 -20.12 -0.37 -18.66
C HIS A 135 -19.21 -0.06 -17.46
N SER A 136 -19.43 1.04 -16.74
CA SER A 136 -18.47 1.53 -15.73
C SER A 136 -18.35 0.72 -14.42
N VAL A 137 -19.28 -0.19 -14.12
CA VAL A 137 -19.22 -1.04 -12.90
C VAL A 137 -18.83 -2.46 -13.25
N GLU A 138 -19.42 -3.04 -14.30
CA GLU A 138 -19.09 -4.40 -14.73
C GLU A 138 -17.69 -4.47 -15.32
N GLU A 139 -17.24 -3.48 -16.12
CA GLU A 139 -15.85 -3.44 -16.59
C GLU A 139 -14.88 -3.19 -15.46
N ARG A 140 -15.29 -2.44 -14.42
CA ARG A 140 -14.48 -2.17 -13.24
C ARG A 140 -14.32 -3.42 -12.37
N ASN A 141 -15.39 -4.21 -12.24
CA ASN A 141 -15.37 -5.50 -11.55
C ASN A 141 -14.57 -6.54 -12.34
N ILE A 142 -14.74 -6.59 -13.66
CA ILE A 142 -13.96 -7.45 -14.56
C ILE A 142 -12.49 -7.05 -14.55
N LEU A 143 -12.17 -5.76 -14.48
CA LEU A 143 -10.80 -5.27 -14.38
C LEU A 143 -10.17 -5.60 -13.03
N ILE A 144 -10.88 -5.38 -11.91
CA ILE A 144 -10.44 -5.79 -10.56
C ILE A 144 -10.20 -7.31 -10.53
N GLN A 145 -11.08 -8.08 -11.16
CA GLN A 145 -10.95 -9.53 -11.24
C GLN A 145 -9.80 -9.95 -12.15
N ARG A 146 -9.62 -9.30 -13.31
CA ARG A 146 -8.46 -9.52 -14.20
C ARG A 146 -7.14 -9.13 -13.57
N ILE A 147 -7.10 -8.12 -12.70
CA ILE A 147 -5.91 -7.76 -11.93
C ILE A 147 -5.62 -8.81 -10.88
N ARG A 148 -6.64 -9.27 -10.15
CA ARG A 148 -6.53 -10.40 -9.22
C ARG A 148 -6.03 -11.67 -9.92
N ASP A 149 -6.45 -11.88 -11.17
CA ASP A 149 -6.11 -13.06 -11.97
C ASP A 149 -4.80 -12.89 -12.77
N SER A 150 -4.38 -11.66 -13.10
CA SER A 150 -3.11 -11.31 -13.76
C SER A 150 -1.94 -11.17 -12.78
N VAL A 151 -2.23 -11.00 -11.48
CA VAL A 151 -1.35 -11.39 -10.37
C VAL A 151 -1.20 -12.92 -10.42
N SER A 152 -0.33 -13.35 -11.32
CA SER A 152 -0.19 -14.70 -11.86
C SER A 152 -0.27 -15.83 -10.79
N PRO A 153 -0.79 -17.03 -11.15
CA PRO A 153 -0.82 -18.23 -10.31
C PRO A 153 0.53 -18.64 -9.67
N LYS A 154 1.66 -18.11 -10.18
CA LYS A 154 2.99 -18.30 -9.58
C LYS A 154 3.24 -17.48 -8.31
N PHE A 155 2.43 -16.46 -8.01
CA PHE A 155 2.50 -15.68 -6.76
C PHE A 155 1.81 -16.41 -5.59
N GLN A 156 0.79 -17.21 -5.89
CA GLN A 156 0.10 -18.07 -4.91
C GLN A 156 1.02 -19.19 -4.38
N SER A 157 2.03 -19.62 -5.14
CA SER A 157 2.87 -20.77 -4.77
C SER A 157 3.81 -20.53 -3.57
N LYS A 158 3.99 -19.28 -3.09
CA LYS A 158 4.68 -19.03 -1.81
C LYS A 158 3.81 -18.38 -0.73
N ASN A 159 2.63 -17.84 -1.05
CA ASN A 159 1.77 -17.11 -0.12
C ASN A 159 0.35 -17.70 0.03
N ASN A 160 0.21 -19.02 -0.03
CA ASN A 160 -1.04 -19.76 0.19
C ASN A 160 -1.73 -19.55 1.57
N CYS A 161 -1.20 -18.73 2.49
CA CYS A 161 -1.83 -18.54 3.79
C CYS A 161 -2.82 -17.35 3.84
N PHE A 162 -2.54 -16.23 3.15
CA PHE A 162 -3.42 -15.05 3.23
C PHE A 162 -4.79 -15.32 2.60
N ASP A 163 -4.83 -15.86 1.38
CA ASP A 163 -6.08 -16.22 0.68
C ASP A 163 -6.85 -17.37 1.33
N SER A 164 -6.16 -18.23 2.08
CA SER A 164 -6.80 -19.29 2.86
C SER A 164 -7.43 -18.81 4.18
N MET A 165 -7.06 -17.61 4.66
CA MET A 165 -7.50 -17.10 5.94
C MET A 165 -8.85 -16.40 5.81
N PRO A 166 -9.89 -16.79 6.59
CA PRO A 166 -11.19 -16.14 6.53
C PRO A 166 -11.08 -14.64 6.77
N VAL A 167 -11.95 -13.86 6.13
CA VAL A 167 -11.99 -12.38 6.25
C VAL A 167 -12.08 -11.92 7.72
N SER A 168 -12.71 -12.73 8.59
CA SER A 168 -12.80 -12.49 10.04
C SER A 168 -11.44 -12.45 10.76
N TYR A 169 -10.38 -12.99 10.16
CA TYR A 169 -9.01 -13.00 10.67
C TYR A 169 -8.10 -12.08 9.87
N ARG A 170 -8.68 -11.03 9.28
CA ARG A 170 -7.93 -9.97 8.60
C ARG A 170 -8.24 -8.64 9.28
N THR A 171 -7.20 -7.83 9.45
CA THR A 171 -7.36 -6.46 9.92
C THR A 171 -7.95 -5.61 8.79
N PRO A 172 -9.06 -4.88 9.03
CA PRO A 172 -9.62 -3.97 8.04
C PRO A 172 -8.60 -2.92 7.62
N ALA A 173 -8.59 -2.59 6.33
CA ALA A 173 -7.62 -1.68 5.75
C ALA A 173 -7.66 -0.28 6.39
N GLU A 174 -8.85 0.24 6.74
CA GLU A 174 -8.95 1.56 7.37
C GLU A 174 -8.26 1.55 8.74
N LYS A 175 -8.51 0.53 9.55
CA LYS A 175 -7.89 0.41 10.89
C LYS A 175 -6.39 0.26 10.79
N LEU A 176 -5.92 -0.55 9.84
CA LEU A 176 -4.49 -0.76 9.62
C LEU A 176 -3.76 0.55 9.32
N VAL A 177 -4.26 1.32 8.35
CA VAL A 177 -3.60 2.55 7.90
C VAL A 177 -3.78 3.69 8.90
N SER A 178 -4.95 3.80 9.56
CA SER A 178 -5.24 4.87 10.52
C SER A 178 -4.57 4.70 11.88
N SER A 179 -4.29 3.44 12.29
CA SER A 179 -3.78 3.13 13.63
C SER A 179 -2.31 2.76 13.65
N LEU A 180 -1.76 2.20 12.56
CA LEU A 180 -0.37 1.74 12.52
C LEU A 180 0.47 2.63 11.60
N SER A 181 1.49 3.26 12.18
CA SER A 181 2.55 3.86 11.35
C SER A 181 3.36 2.79 10.64
N PHE A 182 4.00 3.15 9.52
CA PHE A 182 4.86 2.21 8.78
C PHE A 182 5.96 1.56 9.64
N THR A 183 6.41 2.21 10.72
CA THR A 183 7.37 1.59 11.64
C THR A 183 6.82 0.36 12.34
N HIS A 184 5.52 0.35 12.70
CA HIS A 184 4.84 -0.85 13.23
C HIS A 184 4.69 -1.90 12.15
N ILE A 185 4.28 -1.50 10.95
CA ILE A 185 4.10 -2.43 9.83
C ILE A 185 5.43 -3.13 9.52
N ARG A 186 6.53 -2.37 9.45
CA ARG A 186 7.89 -2.92 9.29
C ARG A 186 8.22 -4.01 10.32
N THR A 187 7.80 -3.87 11.57
CA THR A 187 8.03 -4.91 12.58
C THR A 187 7.13 -6.11 12.40
N LEU A 188 5.88 -5.89 12.03
CA LEU A 188 4.92 -6.96 11.79
C LEU A 188 5.33 -7.80 10.57
N LEU A 189 5.94 -7.19 9.55
CA LEU A 189 6.49 -7.88 8.39
C LEU A 189 7.66 -8.82 8.72
N GLU A 190 8.33 -8.65 9.87
CA GLU A 190 9.37 -9.57 10.33
C GLU A 190 8.77 -10.88 10.90
N ILE A 191 7.46 -10.91 11.15
CA ILE A 191 6.74 -12.08 11.69
C ILE A 191 6.22 -12.93 10.53
N ALA A 192 6.74 -14.15 10.40
CA ALA A 192 6.36 -15.07 9.32
C ALA A 192 4.95 -15.68 9.48
N SER A 193 4.51 -15.95 10.72
CA SER A 193 3.19 -16.55 10.98
C SER A 193 2.07 -15.50 10.88
N PRO A 194 1.07 -15.68 9.98
CA PRO A 194 -0.01 -14.70 9.80
C PRO A 194 -0.88 -14.52 11.04
N LEU A 195 -1.19 -15.61 11.77
CA LEU A 195 -1.95 -15.53 13.02
C LEU A 195 -1.18 -14.79 14.12
N LYS A 196 0.13 -15.08 14.25
CA LYS A 196 0.98 -14.34 15.20
C LYS A 196 1.04 -12.87 14.82
N ARG A 197 1.15 -12.55 13.53
CA ARG A 197 1.15 -11.17 13.03
C ARG A 197 -0.16 -10.45 13.34
N LEU A 198 -1.30 -11.08 13.05
CA LEU A 198 -2.62 -10.54 13.36
C LEU A 198 -2.79 -10.25 14.85
N PHE A 199 -2.31 -11.15 15.72
CA PHE A 199 -2.31 -10.91 17.16
C PHE A 199 -1.57 -9.60 17.52
N TYR A 200 -0.35 -9.42 17.01
CA TYR A 200 0.42 -8.20 17.28
C TYR A 200 -0.14 -6.95 16.57
N GLU A 201 -0.78 -7.08 15.42
CA GLU A 201 -1.53 -5.99 14.79
C GLU A 201 -2.58 -5.44 15.77
N VAL A 202 -3.40 -6.32 16.34
CA VAL A 202 -4.45 -5.95 17.29
C VAL A 202 -3.86 -5.33 18.56
N GLU A 203 -2.77 -5.88 19.11
CA GLU A 203 -2.14 -5.35 20.32
C GLU A 203 -1.48 -3.98 20.10
N CYS A 204 -0.89 -3.75 18.92
CA CYS A 204 -0.41 -2.42 18.54
C CYS A 204 -1.56 -1.42 18.42
N MET A 205 -2.71 -1.82 17.85
CA MET A 205 -3.88 -0.96 17.70
C MET A 205 -4.54 -0.57 19.03
N LYS A 206 -4.50 -1.44 20.03
CA LYS A 206 -5.02 -1.15 21.37
C LYS A 206 -4.18 -0.11 22.15
N GLY A 207 -3.03 0.31 21.62
CA GLY A 207 -2.14 1.28 22.27
C GLY A 207 -1.31 0.68 23.42
N VAL A 208 -1.36 -0.64 23.62
CA VAL A 208 -0.60 -1.33 24.68
C VAL A 208 0.88 -1.46 24.30
N TRP A 209 1.21 -1.44 23.00
CA TRP A 209 2.57 -1.61 22.50
C TRP A 209 2.97 -0.48 21.56
N SER A 210 3.83 0.43 22.02
CA SER A 210 4.61 1.27 21.11
C SER A 210 5.81 0.49 20.57
N VAL A 211 6.34 0.88 19.41
CA VAL A 211 7.54 0.32 18.73
C VAL A 211 8.74 0.05 19.66
N ARG A 212 8.77 0.67 20.85
CA ARG A 212 9.81 0.59 21.88
C ARG A 212 9.79 -0.67 22.75
N ASN A 213 8.69 -1.43 22.84
CA ASN A 213 8.58 -2.63 23.70
C ASN A 213 9.21 -3.91 23.13
N ARG A 214 10.29 -3.78 22.35
CA ARG A 214 10.77 -4.86 21.47
C ARG A 214 11.72 -5.88 22.12
N TYR A 215 11.97 -5.84 23.43
CA TYR A 215 13.04 -6.65 24.05
C TYR A 215 12.63 -7.57 25.21
N GLU A 216 11.35 -7.68 25.57
CA GLU A 216 10.98 -8.45 26.78
C GLU A 216 10.36 -9.83 26.54
N VAL A 217 10.17 -10.27 25.28
CA VAL A 217 9.49 -11.56 25.04
C VAL A 217 10.05 -12.37 23.86
N CYS A 218 11.38 -12.48 23.78
CA CYS A 218 12.06 -13.56 23.05
C CYS A 218 12.94 -14.34 24.02
#